data_AF-A0A2U3AQ27-F1
#
_entry.id   AF-A0A2U3AQ27-F1
#
_cell.length_a   1.000
_cell.length_b   1.000
_cell.length_c   1.000
_cell.angle_alpha   90.00
_cell.angle_beta   90.00
_cell.angle_gamma   90.00
#
_symmetry.space_group_name_H-M   'P 1'
#
loop_
_entity.id
_entity.type
_entity.pdbx_description
1 polymer ?
#
loop_
_entity_poly.entity_id
_entity_poly.type
_entity_poly.pdbx_seq_one_letter_code
_entity_poly.pdbx_strand_id
1 'polypeptide(L)'
;MRFYHVSNNPHIAESVIYPRIPSRRLVTEDDKKARICVSSSIIGCLSALYPLEKGQHMYIYVCDAEKFIQPTLEQVADVAYTGEIWLTEATKIEYYEEIRICEKHIMVVEEFEIPFYEYIVIDR
;
A
#
# COMPACT_ATOMS: atom_id res chain seq x y z
N MET A 1 3.46 -1.42 16.44
CA MET A 1 4.42 -1.08 15.37
C MET A 1 3.75 -0.10 14.42
N ARG A 2 4.50 0.88 13.89
CA ARG A 2 3.96 1.86 12.95
C ARG A 2 4.00 1.35 11.52
N PHE A 3 2.91 1.56 10.80
CA PHE A 3 2.76 1.22 9.40
C PHE A 3 2.20 2.39 8.59
N TYR A 4 2.37 2.30 7.28
CA TYR A 4 1.88 3.25 6.28
C TYR A 4 0.79 2.59 5.43
N HIS A 5 -0.16 3.40 5.00
CA HIS A 5 -1.19 3.03 4.04
C HIS A 5 -1.30 4.14 2.98
N VAL A 6 -1.55 3.76 1.73
CA VAL A 6 -1.65 4.70 0.62
C VAL A 6 -3.04 4.62 0.00
N SER A 7 -3.63 5.78 -0.27
CA SER A 7 -4.92 5.89 -0.94
C SER A 7 -4.95 7.01 -1.96
N ASN A 8 -5.82 6.89 -2.95
CA ASN A 8 -6.17 8.00 -3.85
C ASN A 8 -7.38 8.80 -3.34
N ASN A 9 -7.96 8.41 -2.20
CA ASN A 9 -9.06 9.13 -1.57
C ASN A 9 -8.55 9.87 -0.31
N PRO A 10 -8.61 11.22 -0.26
CA PRO A 10 -8.12 12.01 0.87
C PRO A 10 -8.90 11.81 2.18
N HIS A 11 -10.09 11.21 2.11
CA HIS A 11 -11.05 11.15 3.20
C HIS A 11 -11.20 9.76 3.83
N ILE A 12 -10.31 8.80 3.51
CA ILE A 12 -10.45 7.44 4.05
C ILE A 12 -10.28 7.37 5.59
N ALA A 13 -9.68 8.39 6.18
CA ALA A 13 -9.40 8.48 7.62
C ALA A 13 -10.50 9.13 8.46
N GLU A 14 -11.66 9.49 7.89
CA GLU A 14 -12.70 10.24 8.63
C GLU A 14 -13.29 9.51 9.85
N SER A 15 -13.03 8.20 10.01
CA SER A 15 -13.38 7.48 11.24
C SER A 15 -12.43 6.31 11.51
N VAL A 16 -12.62 5.21 10.77
CA VAL A 16 -11.92 3.94 10.90
C VAL A 16 -11.97 3.24 9.53
N ILE A 17 -10.88 2.60 9.13
CA ILE A 17 -10.91 1.73 7.95
C ILE A 17 -11.11 0.27 8.37
N TYR A 18 -11.86 -0.46 7.56
CA TYR A 18 -12.21 -1.86 7.82
C TYR A 18 -11.52 -2.78 6.80
N PRO A 19 -11.09 -3.98 7.23
CA PRO A 19 -10.60 -5.01 6.33
C PRO A 19 -11.61 -5.31 5.22
N ARG A 20 -11.15 -5.38 3.98
CA ARG A 20 -11.96 -5.72 2.80
C ARG A 20 -11.23 -6.75 1.95
N ILE A 21 -11.98 -7.55 1.20
CA ILE A 21 -11.39 -8.36 0.13
C ILE A 21 -11.05 -7.40 -1.01
N PRO A 22 -9.79 -7.34 -1.48
CA PRO A 22 -9.42 -6.42 -2.56
C PRO A 22 -10.21 -6.69 -3.84
N SER A 23 -10.83 -5.64 -4.37
CA SER A 23 -11.55 -5.70 -5.65
C SER A 23 -10.60 -5.63 -6.85
N ARG A 24 -9.42 -5.04 -6.67
CA ARG A 24 -8.32 -5.00 -7.63
C ARG A 24 -7.16 -5.80 -7.03
N ARG A 25 -6.97 -7.00 -7.57
CA ARG A 25 -5.95 -7.98 -7.19
C ARG A 25 -5.53 -8.73 -8.44
N LEU A 26 -4.35 -9.33 -8.44
CA LEU A 26 -4.00 -10.28 -9.49
C LEU A 26 -4.91 -11.51 -9.42
N VAL A 27 -5.15 -12.18 -10.54
CA VAL A 27 -5.99 -13.40 -10.59
C VAL A 27 -5.42 -14.51 -9.69
N THR A 28 -4.12 -14.48 -9.44
CA THR A 28 -3.37 -15.41 -8.61
C THR A 28 -3.34 -15.02 -7.13
N GLU A 29 -3.75 -13.81 -6.76
CA GLU A 29 -3.72 -13.34 -5.37
C GLU A 29 -4.92 -13.84 -4.55
N ASP A 30 -4.71 -13.97 -3.24
CA ASP A 30 -5.73 -14.38 -2.29
C ASP A 30 -6.98 -13.51 -2.38
N ASP A 31 -8.13 -14.16 -2.58
CA ASP A 31 -9.43 -13.50 -2.73
C ASP A 31 -10.41 -13.77 -1.60
N LYS A 32 -9.93 -14.32 -0.50
CA LYS A 32 -10.77 -14.81 0.60
C LYS A 32 -10.58 -14.00 1.85
N LYS A 33 -9.37 -13.51 2.11
CA LYS A 33 -9.01 -12.86 3.35
C LYS A 33 -9.24 -11.35 3.27
N ALA A 34 -10.22 -10.87 4.03
CA ALA A 34 -10.43 -9.44 4.22
C ALA A 34 -9.25 -8.82 4.96
N ARG A 35 -8.74 -7.70 4.43
CA ARG A 35 -7.49 -7.09 4.88
C ARG A 35 -7.44 -5.59 4.63
N ILE A 36 -6.61 -4.92 5.41
CA ILE A 36 -6.07 -3.59 5.10
C ILE A 36 -4.60 -3.81 4.75
N CYS A 37 -4.21 -3.41 3.55
CA CYS A 37 -2.84 -3.49 3.08
C CYS A 37 -2.04 -2.29 3.62
N VAL A 38 -0.97 -2.57 4.36
CA VAL A 38 -0.05 -1.58 4.92
C VAL A 38 1.40 -2.01 4.66
N SER A 39 2.37 -1.14 4.92
CA SER A 39 3.81 -1.51 4.89
C SER A 39 4.56 -0.74 5.97
N SER A 40 5.76 -1.19 6.34
CA SER A 40 6.64 -0.42 7.24
C SER A 40 7.30 0.78 6.56
N SER A 41 7.07 0.99 5.26
CA SER A 41 7.60 2.14 4.50
C SER A 41 6.61 2.62 3.44
N ILE A 42 6.68 3.92 3.10
CA ILE A 42 5.90 4.52 2.01
C ILE A 42 6.26 3.87 0.67
N ILE A 43 7.55 3.62 0.43
CA ILE A 43 8.04 2.98 -0.79
C ILE A 43 7.39 1.61 -0.99
N GLY A 44 7.36 0.77 0.05
CA GLY A 44 6.72 -0.55 0.00
C GLY A 44 5.22 -0.48 -0.34
N CYS A 45 4.51 0.51 0.22
CA CYS A 45 3.11 0.75 -0.15
C CYS A 45 2.96 1.16 -1.63
N LEU A 46 3.83 2.03 -2.14
CA LEU A 46 3.74 2.50 -3.52
C LEU A 46 4.09 1.40 -4.51
N SER A 47 5.10 0.57 -4.23
CA SER A 47 5.49 -0.55 -5.09
C SER A 47 4.39 -1.62 -5.22
N ALA A 48 3.52 -1.74 -4.21
CA ALA A 48 2.38 -2.68 -4.22
C ALA A 48 1.17 -2.18 -5.05
N LEU A 49 1.20 -0.94 -5.53
CA LEU A 49 0.10 -0.37 -6.31
C LEU A 49 0.30 -0.63 -7.80
N TYR A 50 -0.82 -0.88 -8.49
CA TYR A 50 -0.88 -0.86 -9.95
C TYR A 50 -0.26 0.45 -10.46
N PRO A 51 0.48 0.43 -11.59
CA PRO A 51 1.29 1.55 -12.06
C PRO A 51 0.63 2.92 -11.88
N LEU A 52 1.20 3.72 -10.98
CA LEU A 52 0.80 5.12 -10.80
C LEU A 52 1.34 5.95 -11.95
N GLU A 53 0.59 6.97 -12.33
CA GLU A 53 0.96 7.86 -13.44
C GLU A 53 1.62 9.14 -12.93
N LYS A 54 2.50 9.71 -13.76
CA LYS A 54 3.12 11.01 -13.48
C LYS A 54 2.06 12.08 -13.26
N GLY A 55 2.21 12.84 -12.17
CA GLY A 55 1.27 13.87 -11.75
C GLY A 55 0.11 13.36 -10.89
N GLN A 56 -0.02 12.04 -10.67
CA GLN A 56 -1.04 11.48 -9.79
C GLN A 56 -0.77 11.87 -8.33
N HIS A 57 -1.83 12.29 -7.64
CA HIS A 57 -1.80 12.61 -6.22
C HIS A 57 -2.16 11.38 -5.40
N MET A 58 -1.38 11.11 -4.36
CA MET A 58 -1.62 10.03 -3.41
C MET A 58 -1.56 10.57 -1.99
N TYR A 59 -2.38 10.01 -1.12
CA TYR A 59 -2.49 10.40 0.29
C TYR A 59 -1.92 9.28 1.15
N ILE A 60 -0.97 9.66 2.00
CA ILE A 60 -0.28 8.77 2.91
C ILE A 60 -0.96 8.86 4.26
N TYR A 61 -1.21 7.69 4.85
CA TYR A 61 -1.76 7.55 6.18
C TYR A 61 -0.84 6.68 7.03
N VAL A 62 -0.88 6.90 8.32
CA VAL A 62 -0.15 6.09 9.31
C VAL A 62 -1.12 5.42 10.27
N CYS A 63 -0.74 4.25 10.76
CA CYS A 63 -1.41 3.60 11.89
C CYS A 63 -0.42 2.83 12.75
N ASP A 64 -0.81 2.61 14.00
CA ASP A 64 -0.09 1.74 14.91
C ASP A 64 -0.91 0.44 15.11
N ALA A 65 -0.26 -0.70 14.90
CA ALA A 65 -0.87 -2.01 15.11
C ALA A 65 0.09 -2.98 15.82
N GLU A 66 -0.46 -3.81 16.70
CA GLU A 66 0.28 -4.88 17.40
C GLU A 66 0.08 -6.23 16.73
N LYS A 67 -1.09 -6.46 16.14
CA LYS A 67 -1.43 -7.68 15.41
C LYS A 67 -1.42 -7.41 13.92
N PHE A 68 -0.59 -8.15 13.21
CA PHE A 68 -0.48 -8.05 11.76
C PHE A 68 -0.02 -9.39 11.19
N ILE A 69 -0.25 -9.57 9.90
CA ILE A 69 0.11 -10.79 9.16
C ILE A 69 1.00 -10.39 8.00
N GLN A 70 2.17 -11.02 7.90
CA GLN A 70 2.93 -11.02 6.64
C GLN A 70 2.28 -12.06 5.72
N PRO A 71 1.72 -11.70 4.56
CA PRO A 71 1.20 -12.68 3.62
C PRO A 71 2.34 -13.58 3.13
N THR A 72 1.97 -14.80 2.77
CA THR A 72 2.90 -15.76 2.17
C THR A 72 3.00 -15.54 0.65
N LEU A 73 4.06 -16.07 0.02
CA LEU A 73 4.23 -16.01 -1.44
C LEU A 73 3.05 -16.65 -2.20
N GLU A 74 2.38 -17.65 -1.61
CA GLU A 74 1.19 -18.27 -2.19
C GLU A 74 -0.03 -17.34 -2.19
N GLN A 75 -0.07 -16.37 -1.26
CA GLN A 75 -1.17 -15.43 -1.12
C GLN A 75 -0.95 -14.16 -1.93
N VAL A 76 0.31 -13.71 -2.02
CA VAL A 76 0.75 -12.51 -2.73
C VAL A 76 2.16 -12.79 -3.27
N ALA A 77 2.29 -12.96 -4.58
CA ALA A 77 3.53 -13.44 -5.19
C ALA A 77 4.69 -12.43 -5.04
N ASP A 78 4.38 -11.14 -5.02
CA ASP A 78 5.33 -10.03 -4.93
C ASP A 78 5.55 -9.54 -3.49
N VAL A 79 5.02 -10.24 -2.48
CA VAL A 79 5.15 -9.85 -1.06
C VAL A 79 6.61 -9.70 -0.62
N ALA A 80 7.52 -10.50 -1.19
CA ALA A 80 8.95 -10.43 -0.90
C ALA A 80 9.58 -9.07 -1.29
N TYR A 81 8.94 -8.34 -2.20
CA TYR A 81 9.44 -7.07 -2.74
C TYR A 81 8.69 -5.87 -2.19
N THR A 82 7.37 -5.99 -2.02
CA THR A 82 6.53 -4.90 -1.50
C THR A 82 6.63 -4.75 0.02
N GLY A 83 7.00 -5.84 0.71
CA GLY A 83 6.92 -5.91 2.17
C GLY A 83 5.50 -5.66 2.67
N GLU A 84 4.49 -6.06 1.89
CA GLU A 84 3.07 -5.86 2.22
C GLU A 84 2.74 -6.57 3.53
N ILE A 85 1.97 -5.89 4.38
CA ILE A 85 1.49 -6.37 5.68
C ILE A 85 -0.02 -6.23 5.71
N TRP A 86 -0.70 -7.22 6.29
CA TRP A 86 -2.15 -7.25 6.42
C TRP A 86 -2.61 -7.01 7.84
N LEU A 87 -3.47 -6.00 8.00
CA LEU A 87 -4.29 -5.84 9.21
C LEU A 87 -5.66 -6.47 8.97
N THR A 88 -6.06 -7.37 9.87
CA THR A 88 -7.33 -8.11 9.78
C THR A 88 -8.38 -7.60 10.77
N GLU A 89 -8.08 -6.51 11.47
CA GLU A 89 -8.98 -5.84 12.41
C GLU A 89 -9.23 -4.40 11.95
N ALA A 90 -10.38 -3.83 12.33
CA ALA A 90 -10.69 -2.43 12.04
C ALA A 90 -9.62 -1.53 12.65
N THR A 91 -9.08 -0.62 11.84
CA THR A 91 -7.88 0.16 12.20
C THR A 91 -8.14 1.64 12.03
N LYS A 92 -7.85 2.41 13.08
CA LYS A 92 -7.79 3.87 12.97
C LYS A 92 -6.51 4.25 12.23
N ILE A 93 -6.66 5.09 11.22
CA ILE A 93 -5.55 5.65 10.44
C ILE A 93 -5.55 7.17 10.59
N GLU A 94 -4.38 7.78 10.45
CA GLU A 94 -4.20 9.22 10.58
C GLU A 94 -3.53 9.74 9.32
N TYR A 95 -4.04 10.85 8.78
CA TYR A 95 -3.42 11.51 7.63
C TYR A 95 -1.98 11.90 8.00
N TYR A 96 -1.04 11.57 7.12
CA TYR A 96 0.37 11.88 7.30
C TYR A 96 0.82 12.96 6.33
N GLU A 97 0.70 12.71 5.03
CA GLU A 97 1.13 13.65 3.99
C GLU A 97 0.42 13.37 2.66
N GLU A 98 0.53 14.33 1.75
CA GLU A 98 0.11 14.20 0.35
C GLU A 98 1.35 14.22 -0.52
N ILE A 99 1.42 13.30 -1.48
CA ILE A 99 2.52 13.22 -2.44
C ILE A 99 1.99 13.35 -3.86
N ARG A 100 2.86 13.83 -4.75
CA ARG A 100 2.62 13.81 -6.19
C ARG A 100 3.71 13.03 -6.89
N ILE A 101 3.30 12.05 -7.69
CA ILE A 101 4.22 11.20 -8.46
C ILE A 101 4.91 12.03 -9.53
N CYS A 102 6.24 11.98 -9.57
CA CYS A 102 7.08 12.71 -10.51
C CYS A 102 7.56 11.82 -11.65
N GLU A 103 7.98 10.61 -11.32
CA GLU A 103 8.50 9.65 -12.28
C GLU A 103 8.22 8.22 -11.81
N LYS A 104 8.02 7.33 -12.78
CA LYS A 104 7.87 5.89 -12.57
C LYS A 104 9.07 5.22 -13.20
N HIS A 105 9.65 4.30 -12.46
CA HIS A 105 10.72 3.46 -12.93
C HIS A 105 10.36 2.00 -12.66
N ILE A 106 10.90 1.11 -13.47
CA ILE A 106 10.70 -0.33 -13.33
C ILE A 106 12.05 -0.95 -13.03
N MET A 107 12.11 -1.70 -11.94
CA MET A 107 13.25 -2.56 -11.63
C MET A 107 12.84 -4.00 -11.91
N VAL A 108 13.66 -4.70 -12.68
CA VAL A 108 13.46 -6.13 -12.94
C VAL A 108 14.30 -6.89 -11.93
N VAL A 109 13.63 -7.66 -11.07
CA VAL A 109 14.29 -8.57 -10.12
C VAL A 109 13.88 -9.98 -10.49
N GLU A 110 14.87 -10.76 -10.93
CA GLU A 110 14.66 -12.07 -11.56
C GLU A 110 13.74 -11.94 -12.79
N GLU A 111 12.46 -12.29 -12.64
CA GLU A 111 11.43 -12.22 -13.70
C GLU A 111 10.27 -11.27 -13.32
N PHE A 112 10.38 -10.55 -12.20
CA PHE A 112 9.34 -9.66 -11.70
C PHE A 112 9.65 -8.19 -12.01
N GLU A 113 8.68 -7.50 -12.61
CA GLU A 113 8.72 -6.04 -12.79
C GLU A 113 8.15 -5.35 -11.55
N ILE A 114 9.02 -4.68 -10.79
CA ILE A 114 8.64 -3.98 -9.57
C ILE A 114 8.68 -2.47 -9.84
N PRO A 115 7.55 -1.76 -9.73
CA PRO A 115 7.52 -0.33 -9.93
C PRO A 115 8.08 0.40 -8.71
N PHE A 116 8.89 1.44 -8.96
CA PHE A 116 9.28 2.42 -7.97
C PHE A 116 9.00 3.82 -8.49
N TYR A 117 8.76 4.75 -7.56
CA TYR A 117 8.28 6.08 -7.91
C TYR A 117 9.13 7.14 -7.23
N GLU A 118 9.58 8.11 -8.03
CA GLU A 118 10.00 9.39 -7.49
C GLU A 118 8.75 10.24 -7.22
N TYR A 119 8.74 10.95 -6.10
CA TYR A 119 7.63 11.81 -5.71
C TYR A 119 8.12 13.02 -4.94
N ILE A 120 7.29 14.05 -4.92
CA ILE A 120 7.44 15.20 -4.04
C ILE A 120 6.32 15.22 -3.00
N VAL A 121 6.63 15.74 -1.82
CA VAL A 121 5.63 16.07 -0.81
C VAL A 121 4.94 17.38 -1.19
N ILE A 122 3.63 17.42 -1.03
CA ILE A 122 2.83 18.63 -1.24
C ILE A 122 2.59 19.29 0.12
N ASP A 123 3.36 20.34 0.39
CA ASP A 123 3.11 21.21 1.54
C ASP A 123 1.79 21.96 1.34
N ARG A 124 0.91 21.88 2.34
CA ARG A 124 -0.39 22.57 2.37
C ARG A 124 -0.31 23.89 3.13
#